data_AF-A0A382TZ58-F1
#
_entry.id   AF-A0A382TZ58-F1
#
_cell.length_a   1.000
_cell.length_b   1.000
_cell.length_c   1.000
_cell.angle_alpha   90.00
_cell.angle_beta   90.00
_cell.angle_gamma   90.00
#
_symmetry.space_group_name_H-M   'P 1'
#
loop_
_entity.id
_entity.type
_entity.pdbx_description
1 polymer ?
#
loop_
_entity_poly.entity_id
_entity_poly.type
_entity_poly.pdbx_seq_one_letter_code
_entity_poly.pdbx_strand_id
1 'polypeptide(L)'
;LVRELLSELRGGKVTRGRIGVQIMDVEEESYRDLGLSERIGAIVSSVPEGGPASAAGMQPGDVIVRYNGEPVTNTRDLQSRVVVTSPGTTVPVVVVRAGEEVTLNVTVEELDLDNEASVEVAASPDELSEGFGMTLQDLTPQTAASLGVPAGTQGAVVSDVQRGSAAEGSGVQPGDVVLSVNRVDVTNATTAVRELNGVESGRTAFLLVQRGATRVFLQVRKE
;
A
#
# COMPACT_ATOMS: atom_id res chain seq x y z
N LEU A 1 15.41 -30.45 -38.23
CA LEU A 1 14.55 -30.34 -37.03
C LEU A 1 15.29 -30.01 -35.72
N VAL A 2 16.61 -29.73 -35.70
CA VAL A 2 17.35 -29.36 -34.45
C VAL A 2 18.12 -28.04 -34.59
N ARG A 3 17.75 -27.16 -35.54
CA ARG A 3 18.46 -25.88 -35.77
C ARG A 3 17.65 -24.61 -35.48
N GLU A 4 16.36 -24.72 -35.21
CA GLU A 4 15.51 -23.56 -34.87
C GLU A 4 15.41 -23.26 -33.36
N LEU A 5 15.91 -24.13 -32.49
CA LEU A 5 15.83 -23.96 -31.03
C LEU A 5 17.09 -23.33 -30.40
N LEU A 6 18.06 -22.87 -31.20
CA LEU A 6 19.36 -22.38 -30.70
C LEU A 6 19.57 -20.86 -30.88
N SER A 7 18.61 -20.12 -31.42
CA SER A 7 18.70 -18.65 -31.52
C SER A 7 18.22 -17.89 -30.27
N GLU A 8 17.55 -18.55 -29.32
CA GLU A 8 17.03 -17.91 -28.08
C GLU A 8 18.02 -17.92 -26.90
N LEU A 9 19.24 -18.45 -27.08
CA LEU A 9 20.25 -18.58 -26.00
C LEU A 9 21.45 -17.65 -26.16
N ARG A 10 21.21 -16.39 -26.52
CA ARG A 10 22.26 -15.34 -26.54
C ARG A 10 21.81 -14.12 -25.73
N GLY A 11 21.82 -14.28 -24.39
CA GLY A 11 21.72 -13.17 -23.44
C GLY A 11 20.76 -13.34 -22.25
N GLY A 12 20.08 -14.49 -22.14
CA GLY A 12 18.89 -14.76 -21.32
C GLY A 12 18.86 -14.18 -19.89
N LYS A 13 18.46 -12.90 -19.77
CA LYS A 13 17.79 -12.34 -18.59
C LYS A 13 16.29 -12.43 -18.87
N VAL A 14 15.54 -13.15 -18.02
CA VAL A 14 14.07 -13.12 -18.08
C VAL A 14 13.62 -11.80 -17.49
N THR A 15 13.36 -10.83 -18.35
CA THR A 15 12.85 -9.51 -17.97
C THR A 15 11.38 -9.63 -17.61
N ARG A 16 11.03 -9.39 -16.35
CA ARG A 16 9.63 -9.37 -15.88
C ARG A 16 9.14 -7.95 -15.77
N GLY A 17 7.91 -7.71 -16.21
CA GLY A 17 7.24 -6.43 -16.05
C GLY A 17 6.85 -6.15 -14.59
N ARG A 18 6.96 -4.89 -14.18
CA ARG A 18 6.38 -4.35 -12.94
C ARG A 18 5.67 -3.03 -13.23
N ILE A 19 4.59 -2.76 -12.52
CA ILE A 19 3.92 -1.45 -12.52
C ILE A 19 4.17 -0.65 -11.24
N GLY A 20 4.82 -1.24 -10.23
CA GLY A 20 5.19 -0.55 -9.00
C GLY A 20 3.99 -0.28 -8.10
N VAL A 21 3.31 -1.34 -7.67
CA VAL A 21 2.21 -1.29 -6.69
C VAL A 21 2.29 -2.50 -5.76
N GLN A 22 1.81 -2.35 -4.53
CA GLN A 22 1.38 -3.50 -3.74
C GLN A 22 -0.13 -3.63 -3.84
N ILE A 23 -0.61 -4.87 -3.89
CA ILE A 23 -2.02 -5.18 -4.09
C ILE A 23 -2.56 -6.13 -3.03
N MET A 24 -3.84 -5.98 -2.72
CA MET A 24 -4.61 -6.87 -1.86
C MET A 24 -5.87 -7.34 -2.58
N ASP A 25 -6.37 -8.52 -2.21
CA ASP A 25 -7.64 -9.02 -2.73
C ASP A 25 -8.81 -8.22 -2.14
N VAL A 26 -9.88 -8.10 -2.93
CA VAL A 26 -11.15 -7.56 -2.43
C VAL A 26 -11.87 -8.64 -1.63
N GLU A 27 -12.18 -8.35 -0.37
CA GLU A 27 -12.94 -9.25 0.49
C GLU A 27 -14.46 -9.12 0.28
N GLU A 28 -15.20 -10.19 0.57
CA GLU A 28 -16.65 -10.26 0.36
C GLU A 28 -17.41 -9.23 1.20
N GLU A 29 -16.87 -8.87 2.36
CA GLU A 29 -17.48 -7.91 3.27
C GLU A 29 -17.18 -6.44 2.94
N SER A 30 -16.15 -6.15 2.12
CA SER A 30 -15.64 -4.78 1.92
C SER A 30 -15.84 -4.19 0.52
N TYR A 31 -16.21 -5.00 -0.48
CA TYR A 31 -16.29 -4.53 -1.88
C TYR A 31 -17.27 -3.35 -2.09
N ARG A 32 -18.41 -3.34 -1.38
CA ARG A 32 -19.39 -2.24 -1.46
C ARG A 32 -18.86 -0.93 -0.88
N ASP A 33 -18.08 -1.01 0.19
CA ASP A 33 -17.48 0.16 0.85
C ASP A 33 -16.37 0.80 0.01
N LEU A 34 -15.83 0.04 -0.94
CA LEU A 34 -14.87 0.48 -1.96
C LEU A 34 -15.55 1.05 -3.22
N GLY A 35 -16.90 1.11 -3.25
CA GLY A 35 -17.67 1.62 -4.38
C GLY A 35 -17.81 0.62 -5.53
N LEU A 36 -17.57 -0.68 -5.31
CA LEU A 36 -17.70 -1.71 -6.33
C LEU A 36 -19.11 -2.33 -6.31
N SER A 37 -19.63 -2.65 -7.50
CA SER A 37 -20.88 -3.40 -7.67
C SER A 37 -20.70 -4.91 -7.47
N GLU A 38 -19.49 -5.41 -7.67
CA GLU A 38 -19.13 -6.84 -7.62
C GLU A 38 -17.78 -7.03 -6.93
N ARG A 39 -17.54 -8.25 -6.42
CA ARG A 39 -16.27 -8.63 -5.79
C ARG A 39 -15.23 -8.97 -6.86
N ILE A 40 -14.71 -7.94 -7.53
CA ILE A 40 -13.69 -8.05 -8.58
C ILE A 40 -12.56 -7.06 -8.34
N GLY A 41 -11.46 -7.27 -9.06
CA GLY A 41 -10.33 -6.35 -9.09
C GLY A 41 -9.27 -6.63 -8.04
N ALA A 42 -8.32 -5.71 -7.95
CA ALA A 42 -7.22 -5.74 -6.98
C ALA A 42 -7.08 -4.36 -6.33
N ILE A 43 -7.11 -4.32 -5.00
CA ILE A 43 -6.98 -3.09 -4.23
C ILE A 43 -5.51 -2.68 -4.23
N VAL A 44 -5.22 -1.43 -4.56
CA VAL A 44 -3.88 -0.86 -4.48
C VAL A 44 -3.61 -0.46 -3.03
N SER A 45 -2.76 -1.20 -2.33
CA SER A 45 -2.42 -0.96 -0.92
C SER A 45 -1.27 0.03 -0.74
N SER A 46 -0.34 0.07 -1.70
CA SER A 46 0.72 1.07 -1.76
C SER A 46 1.15 1.34 -3.19
N VAL A 47 1.65 2.56 -3.42
CA VAL A 47 2.24 2.98 -4.68
C VAL A 47 3.58 3.66 -4.34
N PRO A 48 4.73 2.98 -4.50
CA PRO A 48 6.03 3.58 -4.27
C PRO A 48 6.22 4.87 -5.09
N GLU A 49 6.70 5.93 -4.44
CA GLU A 49 7.00 7.20 -5.11
C GLU A 49 8.09 7.01 -6.17
N GLY A 50 7.93 7.69 -7.31
CA GLY A 50 8.86 7.57 -8.44
C GLY A 50 8.72 6.26 -9.23
N GLY A 51 7.77 5.39 -8.86
CA GLY A 51 7.43 4.18 -9.62
C GLY A 51 6.44 4.44 -10.77
N PRO A 52 6.27 3.48 -11.69
CA PRO A 52 5.48 3.69 -12.90
C PRO A 52 3.99 3.97 -12.65
N ALA A 53 3.38 3.31 -11.67
CA ALA A 53 2.02 3.59 -11.25
C ALA A 53 1.87 4.97 -10.58
N SER A 54 2.86 5.40 -9.79
CA SER A 54 2.89 6.75 -9.20
C SER A 54 2.97 7.81 -10.29
N ALA A 55 3.85 7.63 -11.28
CA ALA A 55 3.98 8.52 -12.44
C ALA A 55 2.70 8.61 -13.28
N ALA A 56 1.93 7.52 -13.34
CA ALA A 56 0.63 7.48 -13.99
C ALA A 56 -0.52 8.09 -13.17
N GLY A 57 -0.26 8.53 -11.94
CA GLY A 57 -1.26 9.12 -11.05
C GLY A 57 -2.12 8.11 -10.28
N MET A 58 -1.67 6.86 -10.17
CA MET A 58 -2.32 5.84 -9.34
C MET A 58 -2.12 6.15 -7.86
N GLN A 59 -3.13 5.87 -7.05
CA GLN A 59 -3.17 6.22 -5.64
C GLN A 59 -3.47 4.98 -4.77
N PRO A 60 -2.95 4.91 -3.53
CA PRO A 60 -3.44 3.94 -2.56
C PRO A 60 -4.96 4.08 -2.36
N GLY A 61 -5.66 2.96 -2.29
CA GLY A 61 -7.13 2.91 -2.23
C GLY A 61 -7.83 2.82 -3.60
N ASP A 62 -7.10 2.95 -4.71
CA ASP A 62 -7.62 2.60 -6.03
C ASP A 62 -7.93 1.09 -6.10
N VAL A 63 -9.03 0.72 -6.78
CA VAL A 63 -9.28 -0.69 -7.12
C VAL A 63 -9.08 -0.89 -8.61
N ILE A 64 -8.09 -1.67 -9.01
CA ILE A 64 -7.84 -1.98 -10.42
C ILE A 64 -8.89 -2.99 -10.89
N VAL A 65 -9.76 -2.57 -11.81
CA VAL A 65 -10.86 -3.38 -12.35
C VAL A 65 -10.62 -3.81 -13.81
N ARG A 66 -9.76 -3.10 -14.56
CA ARG A 66 -9.28 -3.55 -15.88
C ARG A 66 -7.81 -3.26 -16.06
N TYR A 67 -7.13 -4.16 -16.77
CA TYR A 67 -5.74 -4.01 -17.16
C TYR A 67 -5.62 -4.31 -18.65
N ASN A 68 -5.06 -3.37 -19.41
CA ASN A 68 -4.87 -3.46 -20.86
C ASN A 68 -6.17 -3.82 -21.62
N GLY A 69 -7.29 -3.23 -21.20
CA GLY A 69 -8.60 -3.48 -21.82
C GLY A 69 -9.27 -4.78 -21.39
N GLU A 70 -8.67 -5.60 -20.53
CA GLU A 70 -9.26 -6.84 -20.03
C GLU A 70 -9.69 -6.72 -18.55
N PRO A 71 -10.84 -7.29 -18.15
CA PRO A 71 -11.31 -7.23 -16.76
C PRO A 71 -10.40 -8.00 -15.81
N VAL A 72 -10.13 -7.42 -14.64
CA VAL A 72 -9.29 -8.02 -13.59
C VAL A 72 -10.19 -8.61 -12.52
N THR A 73 -10.05 -9.90 -12.27
CA THR A 73 -10.92 -10.64 -11.36
C THR A 73 -10.39 -10.73 -9.93
N ASN A 74 -9.06 -10.71 -9.75
CA ASN A 74 -8.39 -10.76 -8.46
C ASN A 74 -6.90 -10.37 -8.60
N THR A 75 -6.16 -10.38 -7.49
CA THR A 75 -4.73 -10.06 -7.47
C THR A 75 -3.86 -10.97 -8.34
N ARG A 76 -4.10 -12.30 -8.32
CA ARG A 76 -3.34 -13.26 -9.14
C ARG A 76 -3.51 -13.01 -10.63
N ASP A 77 -4.73 -12.71 -11.04
CA ASP A 77 -5.07 -12.37 -12.43
C ASP A 77 -4.28 -11.13 -12.87
N LEU A 78 -4.33 -10.05 -12.10
CA LEU A 78 -3.55 -8.84 -12.37
C LEU A 78 -2.05 -9.13 -12.45
N GLN A 79 -1.50 -9.84 -11.46
CA GLN A 79 -0.07 -10.16 -11.40
C GLN A 79 0.37 -10.96 -12.62
N SER A 80 -0.41 -11.96 -13.03
CA SER A 80 -0.11 -12.80 -14.20
C SER A 80 -0.02 -11.99 -15.48
N ARG A 81 -0.86 -10.95 -15.64
CA ARG A 81 -0.88 -10.07 -16.82
C ARG A 81 0.25 -9.06 -16.82
N VAL A 82 0.57 -8.48 -15.68
CA VAL A 82 1.68 -7.52 -15.54
C VAL A 82 3.02 -8.20 -15.84
N VAL A 83 3.24 -9.42 -15.34
CA VAL A 83 4.51 -10.14 -15.50
C VAL A 83 4.81 -10.50 -16.95
N VAL A 84 3.78 -10.78 -17.76
CA VAL A 84 3.94 -11.13 -19.19
C VAL A 84 3.94 -9.90 -20.11
N THR A 85 3.66 -8.71 -19.57
CA THR A 85 3.72 -7.47 -20.34
C THR A 85 5.17 -7.02 -20.47
N SER A 86 5.62 -6.79 -21.71
CA SER A 86 6.99 -6.38 -21.99
C SER A 86 7.34 -5.04 -21.29
N PRO A 87 8.47 -4.95 -20.57
CA PRO A 87 8.96 -3.69 -20.05
C PRO A 87 9.08 -2.62 -21.16
N GLY A 88 8.81 -1.37 -20.81
CA GLY A 88 8.69 -0.23 -21.72
C GLY A 88 7.31 -0.06 -22.37
N THR A 89 6.39 -1.01 -22.19
CA THR A 89 5.03 -0.90 -22.76
C THR A 89 4.14 -0.03 -21.88
N THR A 90 3.48 0.97 -22.47
CA THR A 90 2.41 1.72 -21.79
C THR A 90 1.06 1.04 -22.01
N VAL A 91 0.37 0.72 -20.92
CA VAL A 91 -0.92 0.04 -20.92
C VAL A 91 -1.99 0.88 -20.23
N PRO A 92 -3.24 0.88 -20.75
CA PRO A 92 -4.36 1.50 -20.04
C PRO A 92 -4.80 0.61 -18.87
N VAL A 93 -4.95 1.21 -17.69
CA VAL A 93 -5.41 0.58 -16.46
C VAL A 93 -6.64 1.34 -15.98
N VAL A 94 -7.76 0.65 -15.80
CA VAL A 94 -8.98 1.25 -15.26
C VAL A 94 -9.04 0.95 -13.77
N VAL A 95 -9.14 2.01 -12.97
CA VAL A 95 -9.29 1.94 -11.52
C VAL A 95 -10.62 2.52 -11.09
N VAL A 96 -11.18 2.02 -9.99
CA VAL A 96 -12.28 2.67 -9.28
C VAL A 96 -11.67 3.48 -8.14
N ARG A 97 -11.93 4.79 -8.15
CA ARG A 97 -11.48 5.76 -7.14
C ARG A 97 -12.68 6.51 -6.61
N ALA A 98 -12.91 6.43 -5.31
CA ALA A 98 -14.08 7.04 -4.67
C ALA A 98 -15.43 6.66 -5.35
N GLY A 99 -15.52 5.45 -5.90
CA GLY A 99 -16.70 4.95 -6.62
C GLY A 99 -16.79 5.34 -8.10
N GLU A 100 -15.83 6.10 -8.63
CA GLU A 100 -15.79 6.51 -10.03
C GLU A 100 -14.69 5.78 -10.82
N GLU A 101 -14.94 5.42 -12.07
CA GLU A 101 -13.93 4.83 -12.93
C GLU A 101 -12.97 5.90 -13.49
N VAL A 102 -11.67 5.66 -13.30
CA VAL A 102 -10.58 6.49 -13.81
C VAL A 102 -9.66 5.63 -14.66
N THR A 103 -9.33 6.09 -15.86
CA THR A 103 -8.35 5.40 -16.73
C THR A 103 -6.98 6.05 -16.61
N LEU A 104 -5.98 5.25 -16.24
CA LEU A 104 -4.59 5.65 -16.07
C LEU A 104 -3.73 4.96 -17.14
N ASN A 105 -2.76 5.67 -17.73
CA ASN A 105 -1.81 5.07 -18.67
C ASN A 105 -0.52 4.75 -17.92
N VAL A 106 -0.30 3.47 -17.64
CA VAL A 106 0.82 3.00 -16.81
C VAL A 106 1.90 2.39 -17.70
N THR A 107 3.13 2.87 -17.60
CA THR A 107 4.29 2.28 -18.30
C THR A 107 4.86 1.14 -17.48
N VAL A 108 5.01 -0.06 -18.05
CA VAL A 108 5.59 -1.20 -17.36
C VAL A 108 7.11 -1.06 -17.32
N GLU A 109 7.74 -1.21 -16.16
CA GLU A 109 9.19 -1.21 -15.97
C GLU A 109 9.74 -2.62 -15.77
N GLU A 110 11.07 -2.76 -15.81
CA GLU A 110 11.75 -3.99 -15.45
C GLU A 110 11.76 -4.20 -13.93
N LEU A 111 11.53 -5.44 -13.49
CA LEU A 111 11.61 -5.83 -12.08
C LEU A 111 13.06 -5.99 -11.61
N ASP A 112 13.60 -4.97 -10.93
CA ASP A 112 14.85 -5.06 -10.16
C ASP A 112 14.56 -5.43 -8.68
N LEU A 113 15.26 -6.44 -8.15
CA LEU A 113 14.96 -7.10 -6.87
C LEU A 113 15.80 -6.62 -5.67
N ASP A 114 16.58 -5.54 -5.81
CA ASP A 114 17.71 -5.25 -4.90
C ASP A 114 17.50 -4.15 -3.84
N ASN A 115 16.29 -3.64 -3.57
CA ASN A 115 16.11 -2.52 -2.61
C ASN A 115 14.96 -2.73 -1.60
N GLU A 116 15.29 -3.11 -0.36
CA GLU A 116 14.54 -2.80 0.87
C GLU A 116 15.52 -2.69 2.06
N ALA A 117 15.51 -1.58 2.81
CA ALA A 117 16.35 -1.37 4.00
C ALA A 117 15.54 -0.77 5.16
N SER A 118 15.74 -1.29 6.38
CA SER A 118 15.02 -1.01 7.63
C SER A 118 15.85 -0.14 8.59
N VAL A 119 15.23 0.76 9.39
CA VAL A 119 15.90 1.48 10.51
C VAL A 119 14.94 1.78 11.68
N GLU A 120 15.45 1.66 12.93
CA GLU A 120 14.83 1.88 14.26
C GLU A 120 14.86 3.36 14.76
N VAL A 121 14.06 3.72 15.79
CA VAL A 121 13.89 5.10 16.33
C VAL A 121 13.77 5.20 17.88
N ALA A 122 14.16 6.35 18.44
CA ALA A 122 14.10 6.76 19.86
C ALA A 122 12.98 7.79 20.22
N ALA A 123 12.62 7.87 21.52
CA ALA A 123 11.30 8.26 22.07
C ALA A 123 11.04 9.73 22.52
N SER A 124 9.75 10.09 22.61
CA SER A 124 9.09 11.15 23.42
C SER A 124 7.71 10.62 23.92
N PRO A 125 6.91 11.27 24.80
CA PRO A 125 5.99 10.54 25.69
C PRO A 125 4.84 9.81 24.95
N ASP A 126 4.61 8.56 25.34
CA ASP A 126 3.68 7.60 24.72
C ASP A 126 2.20 7.94 24.96
N GLU A 127 1.40 8.03 23.89
CA GLU A 127 -0.06 7.94 23.96
C GLU A 127 -0.52 6.54 23.50
N LEU A 128 -1.25 5.82 24.36
CA LEU A 128 -1.71 4.45 24.10
C LEU A 128 -3.03 4.45 23.31
N SER A 129 -3.12 3.64 22.26
CA SER A 129 -4.40 3.31 21.60
C SER A 129 -5.02 2.08 22.26
N GLU A 130 -6.19 2.26 22.89
CA GLU A 130 -6.88 1.16 23.59
C GLU A 130 -7.57 0.22 22.57
N GLY A 131 -7.33 -1.09 22.71
CA GLY A 131 -7.97 -2.14 21.89
C GLY A 131 -7.32 -2.49 20.55
N PHE A 132 -6.23 -1.79 20.18
CA PHE A 132 -5.43 -2.12 19.00
C PHE A 132 -4.03 -2.64 19.33
N GLY A 133 -3.49 -2.29 20.50
CA GLY A 133 -2.18 -2.75 20.97
C GLY A 133 -1.00 -2.07 20.26
N MET A 134 -1.13 -0.80 19.89
CA MET A 134 -0.03 0.03 19.41
C MET A 134 0.08 1.33 20.22
N THR A 135 1.29 1.86 20.30
CA THR A 135 1.60 3.10 20.99
C THR A 135 1.99 4.16 19.97
N LEU A 136 1.45 5.37 20.14
CA LEU A 136 1.61 6.47 19.19
C LEU A 136 2.31 7.66 19.86
N GLN A 137 3.15 8.35 19.09
CA GLN A 137 3.83 9.59 19.47
C GLN A 137 3.70 10.62 18.34
N ASP A 138 3.87 11.89 18.65
CA ASP A 138 3.88 12.92 17.61
C ASP A 138 5.09 12.75 16.68
N LEU A 139 4.86 12.90 15.38
CA LEU A 139 5.97 12.95 14.43
C LEU A 139 6.74 14.27 14.59
N THR A 140 7.98 14.19 15.07
CA THR A 140 8.90 15.33 15.10
C THR A 140 9.71 15.42 13.79
N PRO A 141 10.23 16.61 13.41
CA PRO A 141 11.12 16.72 12.25
C PRO A 141 12.38 15.86 12.36
N GLN A 142 12.93 15.67 13.57
CA GLN A 142 14.09 14.82 13.78
C GLN A 142 13.74 13.34 13.56
N THR A 143 12.62 12.88 14.12
CA THR A 143 12.13 11.51 13.96
C THR A 143 11.77 11.20 12.51
N ALA A 144 11.12 12.13 11.81
CA ALA A 144 10.79 12.00 10.39
C ALA A 144 12.06 11.79 9.53
N ALA A 145 13.10 12.58 9.79
CA ALA A 145 14.37 12.46 9.09
C ALA A 145 15.06 11.11 9.35
N SER A 146 15.06 10.64 10.60
CA SER A 146 15.64 9.34 10.98
C SER A 146 14.91 8.16 10.35
N LEU A 147 13.60 8.28 10.15
CA LEU A 147 12.77 7.26 9.51
C LEU A 147 12.84 7.28 7.99
N GLY A 148 13.44 8.29 7.36
CA GLY A 148 13.39 8.46 5.90
C GLY A 148 12.01 8.88 5.39
N VAL A 149 11.22 9.53 6.24
CA VAL A 149 9.90 10.07 5.91
C VAL A 149 10.07 11.43 5.22
N PRO A 150 9.27 11.76 4.17
CA PRO A 150 9.38 13.03 3.48
C PRO A 150 9.27 14.24 4.41
N ALA A 151 10.08 15.28 4.16
CA ALA A 151 10.05 16.51 4.94
C ALA A 151 8.66 17.18 4.90
N GLY A 152 8.17 17.65 6.04
CA GLY A 152 6.85 18.27 6.16
C GLY A 152 5.68 17.29 6.31
N THR A 153 5.94 15.97 6.34
CA THR A 153 4.94 14.97 6.73
C THR A 153 4.45 15.26 8.14
N GLN A 154 3.14 15.23 8.31
CA GLN A 154 2.46 15.31 9.61
C GLN A 154 1.82 13.96 9.90
N GLY A 155 1.69 13.61 11.18
CA GLY A 155 1.13 12.32 11.58
C GLY A 155 1.56 11.89 12.97
N ALA A 156 1.17 10.67 13.32
CA ALA A 156 1.53 10.03 14.57
C ALA A 156 2.46 8.85 14.30
N VAL A 157 3.67 8.85 14.87
CA VAL A 157 4.61 7.72 14.75
C VAL A 157 4.20 6.59 15.70
N VAL A 158 4.22 5.36 15.21
CA VAL A 158 4.07 4.13 15.99
C VAL A 158 5.39 3.88 16.71
N SER A 159 5.40 4.06 18.02
CA SER A 159 6.60 3.86 18.84
C SER A 159 6.77 2.41 19.25
N ASP A 160 5.67 1.70 19.49
CA ASP A 160 5.66 0.31 19.93
C ASP A 160 4.42 -0.42 19.44
N VAL A 161 4.55 -1.73 19.25
CA VAL A 161 3.45 -2.64 18.89
C VAL A 161 3.49 -3.84 19.84
N GLN A 162 2.40 -4.06 20.55
CA GLN A 162 2.27 -5.15 21.50
C GLN A 162 2.18 -6.48 20.77
N ARG A 163 2.95 -7.48 21.24
CA ARG A 163 2.89 -8.84 20.70
C ARG A 163 1.52 -9.47 20.90
N GLY A 164 1.03 -10.16 19.87
CA GLY A 164 -0.27 -10.81 19.84
C GLY A 164 -1.44 -9.84 19.69
N SER A 165 -1.18 -8.55 19.46
CA SER A 165 -2.23 -7.54 19.28
C SER A 165 -2.79 -7.53 17.85
N ALA A 166 -3.95 -6.90 17.70
CA ALA A 166 -4.52 -6.62 16.39
C ALA A 166 -3.56 -5.83 15.48
N ALA A 167 -2.84 -4.85 16.05
CA ALA A 167 -1.84 -4.07 15.33
C ALA A 167 -0.74 -4.96 14.71
N GLU A 168 -0.17 -5.87 15.51
CA GLU A 168 0.85 -6.81 15.02
C GLU A 168 0.28 -7.74 13.94
N GLY A 169 -0.90 -8.31 14.18
CA GLY A 169 -1.57 -9.21 13.24
C GLY A 169 -1.93 -8.56 11.90
N SER A 170 -2.17 -7.25 11.92
CA SER A 170 -2.48 -6.43 10.74
C SER A 170 -1.25 -5.84 10.05
N GLY A 171 -0.04 -6.14 10.53
CA GLY A 171 1.21 -5.72 9.90
C GLY A 171 1.65 -4.28 10.21
N VAL A 172 1.11 -3.68 11.27
CA VAL A 172 1.61 -2.40 11.82
C VAL A 172 2.98 -2.64 12.43
N GLN A 173 3.91 -1.72 12.19
CA GLN A 173 5.30 -1.83 12.65
C GLN A 173 5.73 -0.58 13.42
N PRO A 174 6.61 -0.72 14.42
CA PRO A 174 7.33 0.42 14.98
C PRO A 174 8.04 1.20 13.86
N GLY A 175 7.92 2.53 13.90
CA GLY A 175 8.42 3.44 12.87
C GLY A 175 7.41 3.77 11.75
N ASP A 176 6.24 3.15 11.71
CA ASP A 176 5.14 3.60 10.87
C ASP A 176 4.65 4.98 11.32
N VAL A 177 4.38 5.91 10.40
CA VAL A 177 3.72 7.18 10.72
C VAL A 177 2.29 7.15 10.23
N VAL A 178 1.32 7.09 11.14
CA VAL A 178 -0.12 7.20 10.84
C VAL A 178 -0.43 8.58 10.27
N LEU A 179 -0.87 8.61 9.02
CA LEU A 179 -1.28 9.80 8.27
C LEU A 179 -2.81 9.98 8.28
N SER A 180 -3.57 8.89 8.36
CA SER A 180 -5.03 8.95 8.51
C SER A 180 -5.61 7.72 9.21
N VAL A 181 -6.76 7.92 9.85
CA VAL A 181 -7.60 6.86 10.45
C VAL A 181 -9.00 7.03 9.88
N ASN A 182 -9.57 6.00 9.26
CA ASN A 182 -10.92 6.03 8.67
C ASN A 182 -11.18 7.23 7.76
N ARG A 183 -10.17 7.62 6.95
CA ARG A 183 -10.19 8.78 6.03
C ARG A 183 -10.14 10.15 6.71
N VAL A 184 -9.98 10.19 8.04
CA VAL A 184 -9.70 11.43 8.79
C VAL A 184 -8.19 11.63 8.84
N ASP A 185 -7.74 12.77 8.32
CA ASP A 185 -6.32 13.14 8.36
C ASP A 185 -5.83 13.28 9.81
N VAL A 186 -4.71 12.62 10.08
CA VAL A 186 -4.03 12.66 11.37
C VAL A 186 -2.85 13.61 11.25
N THR A 187 -2.87 14.66 12.06
CA THR A 187 -1.78 15.64 12.13
C THR A 187 -0.89 15.45 13.35
N ASN A 188 -1.35 14.69 14.34
CA ASN A 188 -0.67 14.40 15.61
C ASN A 188 -1.22 13.12 16.28
N ALA A 189 -0.49 12.60 17.27
CA ALA A 189 -0.85 11.42 18.05
C ALA A 189 -2.21 11.55 18.72
N THR A 190 -2.52 12.71 19.29
CA THR A 190 -3.81 12.94 19.95
C THR A 190 -4.99 12.76 18.99
N THR A 191 -4.82 13.14 17.73
CA THR A 191 -5.85 12.94 16.69
C THR A 191 -5.93 11.48 16.28
N ALA A 192 -4.80 10.81 16.09
CA ALA A 192 -4.79 9.37 15.79
C ALA A 192 -5.50 8.56 16.88
N VAL A 193 -5.16 8.80 18.14
CA VAL A 193 -5.73 8.11 19.31
C VAL A 193 -7.22 8.38 19.42
N ARG A 194 -7.68 9.62 19.19
CA ARG A 194 -9.12 9.95 19.21
C ARG A 194 -9.89 9.16 18.17
N GLU A 195 -9.40 9.14 16.92
CA GLU A 195 -10.09 8.45 15.83
C GLU A 195 -10.08 6.93 16.03
N LEU A 196 -8.97 6.37 16.52
CA LEU A 196 -8.86 4.95 16.88
C LEU A 196 -9.81 4.58 18.04
N ASN A 197 -9.87 5.39 19.09
CA ASN A 197 -10.76 5.14 20.23
C ASN A 197 -12.25 5.25 19.82
N GLY A 198 -12.56 6.07 18.82
CA GLY A 198 -13.91 6.17 18.24
C GLY A 198 -14.36 4.94 17.45
N VAL A 199 -13.45 4.01 17.10
CA VAL A 199 -13.81 2.74 16.47
C VAL A 199 -14.45 1.82 17.51
N GLU A 200 -15.63 1.29 17.22
CA GLU A 200 -16.31 0.32 18.08
C GLU A 200 -15.57 -1.02 18.09
N SER A 201 -15.57 -1.73 19.23
CA SER A 201 -14.97 -3.07 19.32
C SER A 201 -15.58 -4.02 18.29
N GLY A 202 -14.74 -4.86 17.70
CA GLY A 202 -15.10 -5.76 16.61
C GLY A 202 -15.16 -5.12 15.23
N ARG A 203 -15.05 -3.78 15.10
CA ARG A 203 -14.99 -3.06 13.82
C ARG A 203 -13.54 -2.83 13.38
N THR A 204 -13.36 -2.55 12.09
CA THR A 204 -12.05 -2.34 11.47
C THR A 204 -11.73 -0.85 11.36
N ALA A 205 -10.54 -0.47 11.83
CA ALA A 205 -9.90 0.81 11.55
C ALA A 205 -9.10 0.72 10.25
N PHE A 206 -9.28 1.68 9.37
CA PHE A 206 -8.52 1.82 8.14
C PHE A 206 -7.41 2.85 8.34
N LEU A 207 -6.17 2.42 8.27
CA LEU A 207 -5.00 3.27 8.50
C LEU A 207 -4.27 3.52 7.19
N LEU A 208 -3.96 4.78 6.91
CA LEU A 208 -2.89 5.11 5.98
C LEU A 208 -1.65 5.43 6.80
N VAL A 209 -0.57 4.66 6.62
CA VAL A 209 0.70 4.89 7.32
C VAL A 209 1.82 5.19 6.34
N GLN A 210 2.83 5.92 6.76
CA GLN A 210 4.08 6.13 6.04
C GLN A 210 5.16 5.24 6.68
N ARG A 211 5.73 4.33 5.88
CA ARG A 211 6.83 3.45 6.25
C ARG A 211 8.04 3.82 5.41
N GLY A 212 8.99 4.52 6.02
CA GLY A 212 10.09 5.15 5.29
C GLY A 212 9.59 6.08 4.18
N ALA A 213 10.01 5.83 2.94
CA ALA A 213 9.57 6.59 1.77
C ALA A 213 8.22 6.12 1.18
N THR A 214 7.62 5.05 1.71
CA THR A 214 6.40 4.44 1.14
C THR A 214 5.17 4.72 2.00
N ARG A 215 3.98 4.77 1.37
CA ARG A 215 2.70 4.80 2.08
C ARG A 215 2.03 3.44 2.00
N VAL A 216 1.58 2.93 3.13
CA VAL A 216 0.95 1.61 3.27
C VAL A 216 -0.44 1.78 3.85
N PHE A 217 -1.44 1.14 3.23
CA PHE A 217 -2.79 1.08 3.77
C PHE A 217 -3.00 -0.21 4.56
N LEU A 218 -3.36 -0.10 5.84
CA LEU A 218 -3.53 -1.21 6.77
C LEU A 218 -4.97 -1.28 7.29
N GLN A 219 -5.45 -2.49 7.53
CA GLN A 219 -6.76 -2.76 8.11
C GLN A 219 -6.58 -3.41 9.48
N VAL A 220 -6.93 -2.70 10.54
CA VAL A 220 -6.71 -3.15 11.92
C VAL A 220 -8.05 -3.34 12.61
N ARG A 221 -8.38 -4.57 12.99
CA ARG A 221 -9.64 -4.85 13.68
C ARG A 221 -9.50 -4.57 15.18
N LYS A 222 -10.42 -3.80 15.75
CA LYS A 222 -10.42 -3.55 17.20
C LYS A 222 -10.91 -4.78 17.95
N GLU A 223 -10.21 -5.17 19.01
CA GLU A 223 -10.64 -6.24 19.91
C GLU A 223 -11.79 -5.82 20.84
#